data_AF-U6MIQ5-F1
#
_entry.id   AF-U6MIQ5-F1
#
_cell.length_a   1.000
_cell.length_b   1.000
_cell.length_c   1.000
_cell.angle_alpha   90.00
_cell.angle_beta   90.00
_cell.angle_gamma   90.00
#
_symmetry.space_group_name_H-M   'P 1'
#
loop_
_entity.id
_entity.type
_entity.pdbx_description
1 polymer ?
#
loop_
_entity_poly.entity_id
_entity_poly.type
_entity_poly.pdbx_seq_one_letter_code
_entity_poly.pdbx_strand_id
1 'polypeptide(L)' 'MQSIQKLQNGQGQRLQAQYLYSSFPRVAARLLEAAFAAGSSRVEIVANFSKFELRVCDNGWEVQLIN' A
#
# COMPACT_ATOMS: atom_id res chain seq x y z
N MET A 1 30.47 -12.72 21.32
CA MET A 1 29.15 -13.40 21.16
C MET A 1 28.11 -12.29 20.98
N GLN A 2 27.52 -12.13 19.78
CA GLN A 2 26.49 -11.11 19.53
C GLN A 2 25.11 -11.72 19.81
N SER A 3 24.27 -11.05 20.60
CA SER A 3 22.91 -11.51 20.90
C SER A 3 21.91 -11.03 19.84
N ILE A 4 20.97 -11.89 19.47
CA ILE A 4 19.84 -11.51 18.60
C ILE A 4 18.88 -10.67 19.43
N GLN A 5 18.62 -9.44 19.00
CA GLN A 5 17.68 -8.53 19.65
C GLN A 5 16.38 -8.41 18.86
N LYS A 6 15.25 -8.38 19.58
CA LYS A 6 13.93 -8.13 18.98
C LYS A 6 13.89 -6.70 18.45
N LEU A 7 13.34 -6.52 17.25
CA LEU A 7 13.08 -5.19 16.70
C LEU A 7 12.12 -4.42 17.60
N GLN A 8 12.35 -3.12 17.73
CA GLN A 8 11.45 -2.23 18.48
C GLN A 8 10.10 -2.14 17.77
N ASN A 9 9.05 -1.81 18.52
CA ASN A 9 7.71 -1.62 17.96
C ASN A 9 7.74 -0.62 16.79
N GLY A 10 7.13 -1.00 15.66
CA GLY A 10 7.11 -0.19 14.44
C GLY A 10 8.35 -0.31 13.54
N GLN A 11 9.50 -0.79 14.02
CA GLN A 11 10.68 -0.96 13.16
C GLN A 11 10.48 -2.06 12.12
N GLY A 12 9.87 -3.19 12.50
CA GLY A 12 9.52 -4.26 11.56
C GLY A 12 8.53 -3.80 10.49
N GLN A 13 7.49 -3.06 10.89
CA GLN A 13 6.49 -2.49 9.98
C GLN A 13 7.13 -1.47 9.03
N ARG A 14 8.06 -0.64 9.53
CA ARG A 14 8.80 0.33 8.71
C ARG A 14 9.69 -0.34 7.66
N LEU A 15 10.43 -1.39 8.05
CA LEU A 15 11.27 -2.16 7.12
C LEU A 15 10.42 -2.84 6.04
N GLN A 16 9.29 -3.42 6.44
CA GLN A 16 8.34 -4.02 5.52
C GLN A 16 7.77 -2.97 4.54
N ALA A 17 7.36 -1.80 5.04
CA ALA A 17 6.84 -0.71 4.23
C ALA A 17 7.90 -0.20 3.23
N GLN A 18 9.16 -0.06 3.65
CA GLN A 18 10.24 0.34 2.75
C GLN A 18 10.46 -0.66 1.61
N TYR A 19 10.32 -1.96 1.87
CA TYR A 19 10.47 -2.99 0.84
C TYR A 19 9.26 -3.02 -0.13
N LEU A 20 8.05 -2.96 0.40
CA LEU A 20 6.80 -3.08 -0.36
C LEU A 20 6.47 -1.80 -1.15
N TYR A 21 6.78 -0.64 -0.60
CA TYR A 21 6.39 0.67 -1.10
C TYR A 21 7.62 1.50 -1.53
N SER A 22 8.68 0.84 -1.99
CA SER A 22 9.95 1.48 -2.36
C SER A 22 9.87 2.42 -3.57
N SER A 23 8.77 2.40 -4.33
CA SER A 23 8.58 3.29 -5.48
C SER A 23 7.10 3.52 -5.80
N PHE A 24 6.79 4.64 -6.45
CA PHE A 24 5.44 4.97 -6.93
C PHE A 24 4.78 3.83 -7.72
N PRO A 25 5.46 3.21 -8.71
CA PRO A 25 4.89 2.08 -9.45
C PRO A 25 4.50 0.90 -8.55
N ARG A 26 5.30 0.59 -7.52
CA ARG A 26 5.00 -0.51 -6.60
C ARG A 26 3.79 -0.19 -5.71
N VAL A 27 3.69 1.05 -5.23
CA VAL A 27 2.51 1.49 -4.48
C VAL A 27 1.26 1.39 -5.36
N ALA A 28 1.31 1.88 -6.60
CA ALA A 28 0.20 1.79 -7.54
C ALA A 28 -0.19 0.33 -7.84
N ALA A 29 0.79 -0.56 -8.07
CA ALA A 29 0.54 -1.98 -8.31
C ALA A 29 -0.20 -2.64 -7.13
N ARG A 30 0.21 -2.36 -5.89
CA ARG A 30 -0.47 -2.89 -4.69
C ARG A 30 -1.89 -2.39 -4.54
N LEU A 31 -2.14 -1.11 -4.85
CA LEU A 31 -3.49 -0.54 -4.80
C LEU A 31 -4.38 -1.12 -5.92
N LEU A 32 -3.82 -1.39 -7.10
CA LEU A 32 -4.52 -2.07 -8.19
C LEU A 32 -4.86 -3.52 -7.85
N GLU A 33 -3.92 -4.28 -7.27
CA GLU A 33 -4.17 -5.64 -6.78
C GLU A 33 -5.35 -5.66 -5.80
N ALA A 34 -5.40 -4.70 -4.87
CA ALA A 34 -6.50 -4.56 -3.92
C ALA A 34 -7.83 -4.23 -4.61
N ALA A 35 -7.84 -3.29 -5.55
CA ALA A 35 -9.05 -2.95 -6.31
C ALA A 35 -9.60 -4.16 -7.10
N PHE A 36 -8.74 -4.94 -7.75
CA PHE A 36 -9.17 -6.17 -8.44
C PHE A 36 -9.67 -7.24 -7.47
N ALA A 37 -9.02 -7.40 -6.31
CA ALA A 37 -9.50 -8.31 -5.26
C ALA A 37 -10.88 -7.89 -4.71
N ALA A 38 -11.20 -6.59 -4.74
CA ALA A 38 -12.51 -6.05 -4.40
C ALA A 38 -13.56 -6.19 -5.51
N GLY A 39 -13.24 -6.85 -6.62
CA GLY A 39 -14.19 -7.05 -7.73
C GLY A 39 -14.44 -5.81 -8.58
N SER A 40 -13.52 -4.83 -8.53
CA SER A 40 -13.65 -3.59 -9.32
C SER A 40 -13.68 -3.87 -10.82
N SER A 41 -14.54 -3.15 -11.54
CA SER A 41 -14.62 -3.17 -13.01
C SER A 41 -14.02 -1.92 -13.65
N ARG A 42 -13.82 -0.86 -12.87
CA ARG A 42 -13.19 0.39 -13.25
C ARG A 42 -12.25 0.83 -12.14
N VAL A 43 -11.04 1.22 -12.52
CA VAL A 43 -10.05 1.81 -11.62
C VAL A 43 -9.50 3.06 -12.28
N GLU A 44 -9.45 4.16 -11.52
CA GLU A 44 -8.87 5.43 -11.91
C GLU A 44 -7.61 5.69 -11.08
N ILE A 45 -6.54 6.10 -11.76
CA ILE A 45 -5.25 6.38 -11.13
C ILE A 45 -4.84 7.81 -11.48
N VAL A 46 -4.55 8.61 -10.46
CA VAL A 46 -4.05 9.97 -10.62
C VAL A 46 -2.73 10.10 -9.86
N ALA A 47 -1.66 10.40 -10.59
CA ALA A 47 -0.34 10.65 -10.02
C ALA A 47 0.00 12.14 -10.14
N ASN A 48 0.22 12.80 -9.00
CA ASN A 48 0.70 14.17 -8.94
C ASN A 48 2.14 14.18 -8.42
N PHE A 49 3.10 14.24 -9.35
CA PHE A 49 4.53 14.25 -9.02
C PHE A 49 4.99 15.55 -8.35
N SER A 50 4.29 16.67 -8.57
CA SER A 50 4.63 17.94 -7.91
C SER A 50 4.32 17.93 -6.40
N LYS A 51 3.34 17.13 -5.98
CA LYS A 51 2.90 16.99 -4.59
C LYS A 51 3.28 15.63 -3.97
N PHE A 52 4.01 14.79 -4.71
CA PHE A 52 4.30 13.41 -4.32
C PHE A 52 3.04 12.64 -3.88
N GLU A 53 1.95 12.81 -4.62
CA GLU A 53 0.63 12.27 -4.28
C GLU A 53 0.20 11.21 -5.31
N LEU A 54 -0.29 10.07 -4.84
CA LEU A 54 -0.91 9.03 -5.66
C LEU A 54 -2.34 8.79 -5.15
N ARG A 55 -3.32 8.93 -6.04
CA ARG A 55 -4.71 8.56 -5.79
C ARG A 55 -5.10 7.38 -6.67
N VAL A 56 -5.73 6.38 -6.06
CA VAL A 56 -6.35 5.25 -6.74
C VAL A 56 -7.80 5.19 -6.26
N CYS A 57 -8.73 5.24 -7.20
CA CYS A 57 -10.17 5.17 -6.94
C CYS A 57 -10.74 4.01 -7.75
N ASP A 58 -11.52 3.15 -7.11
CA ASP A 58 -12.14 2.00 -7.75
C ASP A 58 -13.64 1.94 -7.46
N ASN A 59 -14.35 1.11 -8.21
CA ASN A 59 -15.79 0.88 -8.03
C ASN A 59 -16.09 -0.54 -7.50
N GLY A 60 -15.14 -1.15 -6.80
CA GLY A 60 -15.29 -2.45 -6.16
C GLY A 60 -16.15 -2.39 -4.90
N TRP A 61 -16.22 -3.51 -4.19
CA TRP A 61 -16.92 -3.59 -2.93
C TRP A 61 -16.20 -2.80 -1.84
N GLU A 62 -16.96 -2.06 -1.03
CA GLU A 62 -16.40 -1.30 0.09
C GLU A 62 -15.69 -2.23 1.09
N VAL A 63 -14.63 -1.72 1.70
CA VAL A 63 -14.02 -2.35 2.87
C VAL A 63 -15.06 -2.34 3.99
N GLN A 64 -15.56 -3.52 4.37
CA GLN A 64 -16.37 -3.65 5.59
C GLN A 64 -15.47 -3.30 6.78
N LEU A 65 -15.62 -2.09 7.32
CA LEU A 65 -15.04 -1.73 8.59
C LEU A 65 -15.79 -2.52 9.68
N ILE A 66 -15.16 -3.58 10.18
CA ILE A 66 -15.65 -4.31 11.35
C ILE A 66 -15.47 -3.37 12.55
N ASN A 67 -16.58 -2.82 13.05
CA ASN A 67 -16.65 -2.04 14.29
C ASN A 67 -16.45 -2.94 15.52
#